data_AF-A0A378F924-F1
#
_entry.id   AF-A0A378F924-F1
#
_cell.length_a   1.000
_cell.length_b   1.000
_cell.length_c   1.000
_cell.angle_alpha   90.00
_cell.angle_beta   90.00
_cell.angle_gamma   90.00
#
_symmetry.space_group_name_H-M   'P 1'
#
loop_
_entity.id
_entity.type
_entity.pdbx_description
1 polymer ?
#
loop_
_entity_poly.entity_id
_entity_poly.type
_entity_poly.pdbx_seq_one_letter_code
_entity_poly.pdbx_strand_id
1 'polypeptide(L)'
;MHQPTRAQGWIHQMTCVRELEWQAGTLYQRPLRELVALRGEAQGWCGQTLPLAPMELAFDIAPNSTLGLDFAGALQLTVNRDGLRLSRRGLQTAEMHHRYWRGERDACGSLSTAPAWRFSSTMARG
;
A
#
# COMPACT_ATOMS: atom_id res chain seq x y z
N MET A 1 17.56 9.25 -18.11
CA MET A 1 16.41 9.21 -17.18
C MET A 1 15.25 9.96 -17.84
N HIS A 2 14.30 9.26 -18.45
CA HIS A 2 13.13 9.90 -19.09
C HIS A 2 12.10 10.32 -18.04
N GLN A 3 11.70 11.59 -18.06
CA GLN A 3 10.72 12.16 -17.12
C GLN A 3 9.53 12.67 -17.94
N PRO A 4 8.42 11.90 -18.05
CA PRO A 4 7.26 12.26 -18.87
C PRO A 4 6.65 13.62 -18.51
N THR A 5 6.82 14.03 -17.26
CA THR A 5 6.22 15.24 -16.69
C THR A 5 6.89 16.53 -17.16
N ARG A 6 8.08 16.42 -17.76
CA ARG A 6 8.82 17.57 -18.32
C ARG A 6 8.02 18.33 -19.36
N ALA A 7 7.26 17.61 -20.19
CA ALA A 7 6.39 18.24 -21.20
C ALA A 7 5.26 19.07 -20.57
N GLN A 8 4.93 18.82 -19.30
CA GLN A 8 3.97 19.61 -18.52
C GLN A 8 4.64 20.67 -17.63
N GLY A 9 5.96 20.89 -17.75
CA GLY A 9 6.67 21.95 -17.05
C GLY A 9 7.09 21.63 -15.60
N TRP A 10 6.93 20.39 -15.14
CA TRP A 10 7.31 20.00 -13.78
C TRP A 10 8.09 18.68 -13.73
N ILE A 11 8.95 18.56 -12.72
CA ILE A 11 9.77 17.37 -12.49
C ILE A 11 9.83 17.13 -10.98
N HIS A 12 9.79 15.85 -10.61
CA HIS A 12 9.90 15.36 -9.24
C HIS A 12 8.69 15.65 -8.36
N GLN A 13 8.58 14.87 -7.30
CA GLN A 13 7.65 15.04 -6.20
C GLN A 13 8.38 14.62 -4.93
N MET A 14 8.13 15.32 -3.82
CA MET A 14 8.59 14.84 -2.51
C MET A 14 7.79 13.60 -2.10
N THR A 15 8.46 12.67 -1.40
CA THR A 15 7.74 11.58 -0.74
C THR A 15 6.86 12.13 0.38
N CYS A 16 5.77 11.43 0.73
CA CYS A 16 4.94 11.79 1.87
C CYS A 16 5.80 11.96 3.14
N VAL A 17 5.47 12.98 3.95
CA VAL A 17 6.11 13.22 5.25
C VAL A 17 5.85 12.04 6.18
N ARG A 18 6.87 11.67 6.96
CA ARG A 18 6.84 10.49 7.83
C ARG A 18 7.33 10.84 9.22
N GLU A 19 6.62 10.33 10.21
CA GLU A 19 7.13 10.22 11.57
C GLU A 19 8.12 9.04 11.62
N LEU A 20 9.26 9.26 12.27
CA LEU A 20 10.32 8.27 12.40
C LEU A 20 10.39 7.81 13.86
N GLU A 21 10.40 6.49 14.08
CA GLU A 21 10.53 5.93 15.42
C GLU A 21 11.56 4.81 15.43
N TRP A 22 12.40 4.79 16.46
CA TRP A 22 13.35 3.71 16.69
C TRP A 22 12.80 2.73 17.73
N GLN A 23 12.55 1.49 17.32
CA GLN A 23 12.07 0.43 18.22
C GLN A 23 12.88 -0.84 18.00
N ALA A 24 13.35 -1.46 19.09
CA ALA A 24 14.06 -2.75 19.06
C ALA A 24 15.18 -2.85 17.99
N GLY A 25 15.94 -1.77 17.79
CA GLY A 25 17.04 -1.75 16.80
C GLY A 25 16.60 -1.52 15.35
N THR A 26 15.32 -1.21 15.10
CA THR A 26 14.75 -0.98 13.77
C THR A 26 14.15 0.42 13.67
N LEU A 27 14.42 1.10 12.55
CA LEU A 27 13.80 2.39 12.23
C LEU A 27 12.47 2.18 11.51
N TYR A 28 11.38 2.54 12.19
CA TYR A 28 10.05 2.56 11.64
C TYR A 28 9.75 3.92 11.02
N GLN A 29 9.05 3.91 9.89
CA GLN A 29 8.53 5.11 9.25
C GLN A 29 7.02 4.98 9.19
N ARG A 30 6.29 5.97 9.71
CA ARG A 30 4.82 6.02 9.66
C ARG A 30 4.39 7.27 8.88
N PRO A 31 3.32 7.22 8.08
CA PRO A 31 2.74 8.45 7.52
C PRO A 31 2.46 9.45 8.65
N LEU A 32 2.73 10.73 8.39
CA LEU A 32 2.42 11.81 9.33
C LEU A 32 0.95 11.74 9.78
N ARG A 33 0.68 11.81 11.08
CA ARG A 33 -0.67 11.59 11.65
C ARG A 33 -1.74 12.53 11.07
N GLU A 34 -1.37 13.76 10.70
CA GLU A 34 -2.27 14.74 10.12
C GLU A 34 -2.78 14.34 8.72
N LEU A 35 -2.12 13.41 8.02
CA LEU A 35 -2.59 12.90 6.73
C LEU A 35 -3.95 12.18 6.85
N VAL A 36 -4.34 11.75 8.05
CA VAL A 36 -5.67 11.20 8.32
C VAL A 36 -6.78 12.20 7.93
N ALA A 37 -6.53 13.51 8.05
CA ALA A 37 -7.50 14.55 7.66
C ALA A 37 -7.80 14.59 6.16
N LEU A 38 -6.96 13.97 5.31
CA LEU A 38 -7.19 13.84 3.88
C LEU A 38 -8.08 12.64 3.52
N ARG A 39 -8.36 11.75 4.47
CA ARG A 39 -9.18 10.55 4.23
C ARG A 39 -10.64 10.94 4.18
N GLY A 40 -11.35 10.43 3.16
CA GLY A 40 -12.81 10.39 3.16
C GLY A 40 -13.34 9.24 4.02
N GLU A 41 -14.62 8.93 3.85
CA GLU A 41 -15.22 7.75 4.49
C GLU A 41 -14.53 6.47 4.03
N ALA A 42 -14.20 5.59 4.99
CA ALA A 42 -13.61 4.30 4.68
C ALA A 42 -14.64 3.43 3.95
N GLN A 43 -14.24 2.90 2.79
CA GLN A 43 -15.10 2.03 1.99
C GLN A 43 -14.50 0.63 1.95
N GLY A 44 -15.33 -0.36 2.26
CA GLY A 44 -15.00 -1.75 2.00
C GLY A 44 -14.88 -1.99 0.50
N TRP A 45 -13.89 -2.80 0.11
CA TRP A 45 -13.65 -3.14 -1.28
C TRP A 45 -13.61 -4.66 -1.45
N CYS A 46 -14.24 -5.14 -2.53
CA CYS A 46 -14.20 -6.55 -2.90
C CYS A 46 -14.16 -6.70 -4.43
N GLY A 47 -12.99 -7.04 -4.97
CA GLY A 47 -12.81 -7.59 -6.32
C GLY A 47 -13.10 -6.65 -7.51
N GLN A 48 -13.61 -5.44 -7.30
CA GLN A 48 -13.90 -4.49 -8.39
C GLN A 48 -12.67 -3.66 -8.77
N THR A 49 -12.55 -3.23 -10.02
CA THR A 49 -11.52 -2.24 -10.39
C THR A 49 -11.87 -0.88 -9.78
N LEU A 50 -10.94 -0.29 -9.04
CA LEU A 50 -11.09 1.07 -8.51
C LEU A 50 -10.60 2.10 -9.55
N PRO A 51 -11.24 3.29 -9.61
CA PRO A 51 -10.76 4.36 -10.46
C PRO A 51 -9.38 4.84 -9.99
N LEU A 52 -8.53 5.26 -10.93
CA LEU A 52 -7.22 5.81 -10.58
C LEU A 52 -7.39 7.23 -10.01
N ALA A 53 -7.45 7.32 -8.68
CA ALA A 53 -7.55 8.55 -7.91
C ALA A 53 -6.61 8.49 -6.70
N PRO A 54 -6.28 9.64 -6.07
CA PRO A 54 -5.59 9.64 -4.79
C PRO A 54 -6.37 8.80 -3.78
N MET A 55 -5.75 7.74 -3.26
CA MET A 55 -6.38 6.83 -2.31
C MET A 55 -5.35 6.22 -1.36
N GLU A 56 -5.83 5.83 -0.18
CA GLU A 56 -5.10 4.99 0.75
C GLU A 56 -5.76 3.61 0.75
N LEU A 57 -4.95 2.55 0.63
CA LEU A 57 -5.42 1.17 0.69
C LEU A 57 -4.77 0.50 1.91
N ALA A 58 -5.61 -0.04 2.79
CA ALA A 58 -5.20 -0.83 3.95
C ALA A 58 -5.73 -2.26 3.80
N PHE A 59 -4.87 -3.25 4.05
CA PHE A 59 -5.21 -4.66 3.88
C PHE A 59 -4.80 -5.46 5.11
N ASP A 60 -5.73 -6.23 5.65
CA ASP A 60 -5.44 -7.31 6.58
C ASP A 60 -5.26 -8.60 5.77
N ILE A 61 -4.02 -9.07 5.69
CA ILE A 61 -3.65 -10.23 4.87
C ILE A 61 -3.48 -11.43 5.78
N ALA A 62 -4.31 -12.46 5.61
CA ALA A 62 -4.20 -13.70 6.37
C ALA A 62 -2.80 -14.32 6.24
N PRO A 63 -2.28 -15.00 7.28
CA PRO A 63 -1.02 -15.73 7.19
C PRO A 63 -1.00 -16.67 6.00
N ASN A 64 0.14 -16.75 5.29
CA ASN A 64 0.34 -17.58 4.10
C ASN A 64 -0.57 -17.30 2.89
N SER A 65 -1.43 -16.28 2.96
CA SER A 65 -2.19 -15.82 1.79
C SER A 65 -1.35 -14.89 0.91
N THR A 66 -1.79 -14.76 -0.34
CA THR A 66 -1.19 -13.88 -1.34
C THR A 66 -2.13 -12.72 -1.67
N LEU A 67 -1.55 -11.54 -1.87
CA LEU A 67 -2.26 -10.37 -2.39
C LEU A 67 -1.54 -9.89 -3.64
N GLY A 68 -2.29 -9.61 -4.70
CA GLY A 68 -1.79 -9.00 -5.93
C GLY A 68 -2.59 -7.75 -6.26
N LEU A 69 -1.90 -6.63 -6.48
CA LEU A 69 -2.49 -5.38 -6.96
C LEU A 69 -1.83 -5.00 -8.28
N ASP A 70 -2.65 -4.67 -9.28
CA ASP A 70 -2.21 -4.10 -10.54
C ASP A 70 -2.70 -2.64 -10.63
N PHE A 71 -1.76 -1.74 -10.87
CA PHE A 71 -2.02 -0.31 -11.02
C PHE A 71 -1.97 0.04 -12.50
N ALA A 72 -3.12 -0.14 -13.17
CA ALA A 72 -3.32 0.19 -14.58
C ALA A 72 -2.22 -0.37 -15.51
N GLY A 73 -1.72 -1.58 -15.23
CA GLY A 73 -0.67 -2.25 -15.98
C GLY A 73 0.73 -1.64 -15.89
N ALA A 74 0.92 -0.58 -15.11
CA ALA A 74 2.20 0.14 -15.00
C ALA A 74 3.06 -0.31 -13.82
N LEU A 75 2.40 -0.70 -12.72
CA LEU A 75 3.01 -1.11 -11.46
C LEU A 75 2.24 -2.29 -10.91
N GLN A 76 2.95 -3.26 -10.33
CA GLN A 76 2.38 -4.44 -9.72
C GLN A 76 2.97 -4.64 -8.33
N LEU A 77 2.11 -4.81 -7.33
CA LEU A 77 2.50 -5.18 -5.98
C LEU A 77 2.06 -6.62 -5.70
N THR A 78 3.00 -7.47 -5.30
CA THR A 78 2.71 -8.83 -4.82
C THR A 78 3.15 -8.94 -3.37
N VAL A 79 2.27 -9.47 -2.52
CA VAL A 79 2.58 -9.85 -1.14
C VAL A 79 2.39 -11.35 -1.01
N ASN A 80 3.38 -12.06 -0.49
CA ASN A 80 3.31 -13.49 -0.23
C ASN A 80 4.07 -13.84 1.07
N ARG A 81 4.23 -15.13 1.37
CA ARG A 81 4.94 -15.59 2.58
C ARG A 81 6.40 -15.12 2.65
N ASP A 82 7.03 -14.90 1.50
CA ASP A 82 8.46 -14.54 1.39
C ASP A 82 8.69 -13.02 1.47
N GLY A 83 7.61 -12.22 1.50
CA GLY A 83 7.64 -10.77 1.68
C GLY A 83 6.83 -10.00 0.64
N LEU A 84 7.29 -8.79 0.32
CA LEU A 84 6.68 -7.89 -0.66
C LEU A 84 7.57 -7.74 -1.89
N ARG A 85 6.96 -7.74 -3.08
CA ARG A 85 7.60 -7.45 -4.36
C ARG A 85 6.85 -6.35 -5.09
N LEU A 86 7.56 -5.29 -5.44
CA LEU A 86 7.06 -4.22 -6.30
C LEU A 86 7.74 -4.33 -7.68
N SER A 87 6.94 -4.47 -8.73
CA SER A 87 7.40 -4.59 -10.11
C SER A 87 6.87 -3.42 -10.92
N ARG A 88 7.73 -2.68 -11.62
CA ARG A 88 7.33 -1.53 -12.44
C ARG A 88 7.91 -1.66 -13.83
N ARG A 89 7.11 -1.35 -14.85
CA ARG A 89 7.57 -1.28 -16.23
C ARG A 89 8.37 0.00 -16.47
N GLY A 90 9.57 -0.14 -17.02
CA GLY A 90 10.44 0.97 -17.40
C GLY A 90 9.82 1.79 -18.54
N LEU A 91 9.84 3.11 -18.43
CA LEU A 91 9.20 4.01 -19.41
C LEU A 91 9.91 4.06 -20.77
N GLN A 92 11.20 3.72 -20.83
CA GLN A 92 12.02 3.87 -22.04
C GLN A 92 12.18 2.55 -22.80
N THR A 93 12.48 1.47 -22.07
CA THR A 93 12.82 0.15 -22.64
C THR A 93 11.72 -0.88 -22.45
N ALA A 94 10.64 -0.54 -21.73
CA ALA A 94 9.60 -1.48 -21.30
C ALA A 94 10.09 -2.64 -20.42
N GLU A 95 11.35 -2.64 -19.97
CA GLU A 95 11.91 -3.66 -19.09
C GLU A 95 11.25 -3.62 -17.71
N MET A 96 11.10 -4.79 -17.08
CA MET A 96 10.54 -4.89 -15.74
C MET A 96 11.61 -4.67 -14.68
N HIS A 97 11.37 -3.70 -13.80
CA HIS A 97 12.23 -3.40 -12.66
C HIS A 97 11.57 -3.91 -11.39
N HIS A 98 12.35 -4.54 -10.51
CA HIS A 98 11.83 -5.16 -9.29
C HIS A 98 12.47 -4.56 -8.03
N ARG A 99 11.67 -4.42 -6.98
CA ARG A 99 12.12 -4.14 -5.60
C ARG A 99 11.51 -5.18 -4.68
N TYR A 100 12.29 -5.59 -3.69
CA TYR A 100 11.91 -6.64 -2.74
C TYR A 100 12.04 -6.11 -1.32
N TRP A 101 11.10 -6.51 -0.47
CA TRP A 101 11.24 -6.42 0.98
C TRP A 101 11.02 -7.82 1.55
N ARG A 102 11.96 -8.26 2.39
CA ARG A 102 11.96 -9.57 3.03
C ARG A 102 12.06 -9.36 4.54
N GLY A 103 10.97 -8.92 5.16
CA GLY A 103 10.87 -8.90 6.61
C GLY A 103 10.01 -10.06 7.10
N GLU A 104 10.33 -10.52 8.31
CA GLU A 104 9.51 -11.47 9.05
C GLU A 104 8.15 -10.82 9.31
N ARG A 105 7.05 -11.53 9.03
CA ARG A 105 5.71 -11.07 9.41
C ARG A 105 5.58 -11.29 10.91
N ASP A 106 6.20 -10.43 11.71
CA ASP A 106 5.94 -10.45 13.15
C ASP A 106 4.45 -10.20 13.35
N ALA A 107 3.79 -11.22 13.91
CA ALA A 107 2.41 -11.13 14.29
C ALA A 107 2.23 -9.93 15.22
N CYS A 108 1.29 -9.05 14.88
CA CYS A 108 0.90 -7.86 15.63
C CYS A 108 1.73 -6.59 15.34
N GLY A 109 1.14 -5.73 14.51
CA GLY A 109 1.48 -4.32 14.38
C GLY A 109 0.24 -3.49 14.05
N SER A 110 -0.94 -3.88 14.55
CA SER A 110 -2.08 -2.97 14.60
C SER A 110 -1.74 -1.85 15.58
N LEU A 111 -1.23 -0.73 15.09
CA LEU A 111 -1.28 0.52 15.84
C LEU A 111 -2.63 1.18 15.56
N SER A 112 -3.67 0.52 16.08
CA SER A 112 -4.96 1.13 16.32
C SER A 112 -4.84 1.97 17.59
N THR A 113 -4.96 3.28 17.46
CA THR A 113 -5.44 4.12 18.55
C THR A 113 -6.92 4.46 18.29
N ALA A 114 -7.75 3.41 18.48
CA ALA A 114 -9.17 3.43 18.87
C ALA A 114 -10.22 3.97 17.85
N PRO A 115 -11.53 3.72 18.07
CA PRO A 115 -12.21 2.53 17.56
C PRO A 115 -13.43 2.84 16.67
N ALA A 116 -13.62 2.06 15.60
CA ALA A 116 -14.94 1.87 15.00
C ALA A 116 -15.05 0.43 14.47
N TRP A 117 -15.67 -0.42 15.31
CA TRP A 117 -16.29 -1.72 15.06
C TRP A 117 -17.03 -1.79 13.70
N ARG A 118 -17.41 -2.91 13.07
CA ARG A 118 -17.53 -4.36 13.37
C ARG A 118 -17.96 -4.98 12.02
N PHE A 119 -17.52 -6.18 11.66
CA PHE A 119 -18.33 -7.05 10.81
C PHE A 119 -18.78 -8.26 11.62
N SER A 120 -20.09 -8.31 11.92
CA SER A 120 -20.78 -9.50 12.39
C SER A 120 -21.23 -10.28 11.17
N SER A 121 -20.55 -11.38 10.85
CA SER A 121 -21.10 -12.39 9.94
C SER A 121 -21.88 -13.40 10.79
N THR A 122 -23.16 -13.15 11.00
CA THR A 122 -24.09 -14.25 11.34
C THR A 122 -24.62 -14.78 10.03
N MET A 123 -24.12 -15.95 9.62
CA MET A 123 -24.81 -16.79 8.64
C MET A 123 -26.21 -17.08 9.17
N ALA A 124 -27.24 -16.51 8.56
CA ALA A 124 -28.57 -17.10 8.60
C ALA A 124 -28.74 -17.89 7.30
N ARG A 125 -28.70 -19.22 7.44
CA ARG A 125 -29.24 -20.14 6.44
C ARG A 125 -30.74 -19.90 6.35
N GLY A 126 -31.27 -19.92 5.14
CA GLY A 126 -32.68 -19.96 4.79
C GLY A 126 -32.79 -20.28 3.32
#